data_AF-A0A1A8P4W0-F1
#
_entry.id   AF-A0A1A8P4W0-F1
#
_cell.length_a   1.000
_cell.length_b   1.000
_cell.length_c   1.000
_cell.angle_alpha   90.00
_cell.angle_beta   90.00
_cell.angle_gamma   90.00
#
_symmetry.space_group_name_H-M   'P 1'
#
loop_
_entity.id
_entity.type
_entity.pdbx_description
1 polymer ?
#
loop_
_entity_poly.entity_id
_entity_poly.type
_entity_poly.pdbx_seq_one_letter_code
_entity_poly.pdbx_strand_id
1 'polypeptide(L)'
;LHRQLVDGQCRSDELLELSMSDSQELSCGRSLHTVELEIQEAFLRFMAAILKGYRSFLRPITQAPSEKATDASSLFDLQGFLKSRDRSHQK
;
A
#
# COMPACT_ATOMS: atom_id res chain seq x y z
N LEU A 1 22.56 -39.77 12.66
CA LEU A 1 22.60 -39.81 11.18
C LEU A 1 21.33 -39.26 10.53
N HIS A 2 20.12 -39.50 11.08
CA HIS A 2 18.86 -39.00 10.51
C HIS A 2 18.62 -37.47 10.66
N ARG A 3 19.32 -36.79 11.57
CA ARG A 3 19.12 -35.35 11.84
C ARG A 3 19.87 -34.42 10.85
N GLN A 4 20.96 -34.89 10.25
CA GLN A 4 21.77 -34.09 9.32
C GLN A 4 21.17 -34.03 7.91
N LEU A 5 20.32 -35.00 7.53
CA LEU A 5 19.65 -35.00 6.22
C LEU A 5 18.50 -33.99 6.16
N VAL A 6 17.80 -33.77 7.29
CA VAL A 6 16.67 -32.82 7.37
C VAL A 6 17.13 -31.37 7.23
N ASP A 7 18.27 -31.00 7.82
CA ASP A 7 18.82 -29.63 7.74
C ASP A 7 19.30 -29.27 6.32
N GLY A 8 19.73 -30.25 5.53
CA GLY A 8 20.15 -30.05 4.14
C GLY A 8 18.97 -29.89 3.16
N GLN A 9 17.87 -30.63 3.39
CA GLN A 9 16.68 -30.59 2.54
C GLN A 9 15.88 -29.30 2.71
N CYS A 10 15.78 -28.77 3.93
CA CYS A 10 15.02 -27.56 4.21
C CYS A 10 15.67 -26.31 3.57
N ARG A 11 17.02 -26.29 3.49
CA ARG A 11 17.79 -25.19 2.88
C ARG A 11 17.73 -25.22 1.35
N SER A 12 17.70 -26.41 0.74
CA SER A 12 17.55 -26.55 -0.70
C SER A 12 16.14 -26.16 -1.14
N ASP A 13 15.10 -26.50 -0.39
CA ASP A 13 13.71 -26.16 -0.75
C ASP A 13 13.43 -24.65 -0.64
N GLU A 14 13.91 -23.95 0.40
CA GLU A 14 13.85 -22.48 0.49
C GLU A 14 14.62 -21.80 -0.66
N LEU A 15 15.83 -22.31 -0.99
CA LEU A 15 16.65 -21.78 -2.07
C LEU A 15 16.03 -22.07 -3.46
N LEU A 16 15.36 -23.21 -3.63
CA LEU A 16 14.64 -23.59 -4.84
C LEU A 16 13.37 -22.74 -5.02
N GLU A 17 12.65 -22.42 -3.95
CA GLU A 17 11.52 -21.47 -3.93
C GLU A 17 11.94 -20.05 -4.33
N LEU A 18 13.07 -19.57 -3.81
CA LEU A 18 13.66 -18.29 -4.24
C LEU A 18 14.07 -18.33 -5.73
N SER A 19 14.61 -19.45 -6.21
CA SER A 19 15.05 -19.63 -7.61
C SER A 19 13.87 -19.78 -8.60
N MET A 20 12.76 -20.40 -8.17
CA MET A 20 11.56 -20.52 -9.00
C MET A 20 10.76 -19.22 -9.10
N SER A 21 10.93 -18.31 -8.13
CA SER A 21 10.32 -16.96 -8.16
C SER A 21 10.89 -16.08 -9.28
N ASP A 22 12.16 -16.29 -9.65
CA ASP A 22 12.83 -15.52 -10.72
C ASP A 22 12.44 -16.01 -12.14
N SER A 23 11.82 -17.19 -12.26
CA SER A 23 11.60 -17.86 -13.57
C SER A 23 10.17 -17.75 -14.12
N GLN A 24 9.25 -17.05 -13.46
CA GLN A 24 7.95 -16.71 -14.04
C GLN A 24 8.04 -15.40 -14.82
N GLU A 25 8.75 -15.45 -15.95
CA GLU A 25 8.66 -14.39 -16.95
C GLU A 25 7.30 -14.47 -17.65
N LEU A 26 6.56 -13.35 -17.65
CA LEU A 26 5.36 -13.19 -18.46
C LEU A 26 5.74 -13.06 -19.94
N SER A 27 4.77 -13.20 -20.85
CA SER A 27 4.98 -13.17 -22.32
C SER A 27 5.64 -11.90 -22.89
N CYS A 28 5.93 -10.92 -22.03
CA CYS A 28 6.59 -9.65 -22.31
C CYS A 28 8.07 -9.61 -21.86
N GLY A 29 8.63 -10.70 -21.31
CA GLY A 29 9.99 -10.69 -20.73
C GLY A 29 10.10 -9.87 -19.45
N ARG A 30 8.96 -9.67 -18.76
CA ARG A 30 8.89 -9.04 -17.44
C ARG A 30 8.69 -10.12 -16.41
N SER A 31 9.45 -10.09 -15.33
CA SER A 31 9.21 -10.98 -14.19
C SER A 31 7.88 -10.63 -13.52
N LEU A 32 7.24 -11.63 -12.92
CA LEU A 32 6.06 -11.45 -12.08
C LEU A 32 6.30 -10.35 -11.03
N HIS A 33 7.47 -10.38 -10.37
CA HIS A 33 7.84 -9.41 -9.35
C HIS A 33 7.81 -7.96 -9.86
N THR A 34 8.32 -7.70 -11.06
CA THR A 34 8.26 -6.34 -11.66
C THR A 34 6.82 -5.88 -11.85
N VAL A 35 5.94 -6.75 -12.36
CA VAL A 35 4.53 -6.40 -12.55
C VAL A 35 3.83 -6.15 -11.23
N GLU A 36 4.14 -6.92 -10.19
CA GLU A 36 3.58 -6.69 -8.85
C GLU A 36 3.97 -5.30 -8.30
N LEU A 37 5.24 -4.90 -8.45
CA LEU A 37 5.70 -3.57 -8.05
C LEU A 37 5.02 -2.44 -8.85
N GLU A 38 4.84 -2.61 -10.16
CA GLU A 38 4.11 -1.63 -10.99
C GLU A 38 2.66 -1.44 -10.51
N ILE A 39 1.98 -2.52 -10.13
CA ILE A 39 0.62 -2.47 -9.60
C ILE A 39 0.59 -1.73 -8.26
N GLN A 40 1.50 -2.09 -7.34
CA GLN A 40 1.61 -1.43 -6.05
C GLN A 40 1.90 0.06 -6.20
N GLU A 41 2.80 0.44 -7.11
CA GLU A 41 3.12 1.83 -7.40
C GLU A 41 1.93 2.58 -7.98
N ALA A 42 1.23 2.00 -8.98
CA ALA A 42 0.06 2.60 -9.58
C ALA A 42 -1.04 2.85 -8.52
N PHE A 43 -1.26 1.88 -7.64
CA PHE A 43 -2.20 2.02 -6.53
C PHE A 43 -1.78 3.11 -5.54
N LEU A 44 -0.51 3.16 -5.17
CA LEU A 44 0.01 4.19 -4.27
C LEU A 44 -0.13 5.60 -4.87
N ARG A 45 0.21 5.76 -6.15
CA ARG A 45 0.04 7.02 -6.89
C ARG A 45 -1.44 7.44 -6.94
N PHE A 46 -2.35 6.50 -7.18
CA PHE A 46 -3.79 6.75 -7.16
C PHE A 46 -4.28 7.20 -5.78
N MET A 47 -3.89 6.51 -4.72
CA MET A 47 -4.23 6.87 -3.33
C MET A 47 -3.71 8.27 -2.96
N ALA A 48 -2.45 8.56 -3.32
CA ALA A 48 -1.85 9.88 -3.11
C ALA A 48 -2.58 10.97 -3.90
N ALA A 49 -3.01 10.69 -5.13
CA ALA A 49 -3.76 11.63 -5.96
C ALA A 49 -5.18 11.87 -5.40
N ILE A 50 -5.87 10.84 -4.92
CA ILE A 50 -7.18 10.99 -4.27
C ILE A 50 -7.05 11.85 -3.02
N LEU A 51 -6.02 11.66 -2.21
CA LEU A 51 -5.86 12.40 -0.97
C LEU A 51 -5.11 13.72 -1.13
N LYS A 52 -4.73 14.13 -2.34
CA LYS A 52 -4.00 15.40 -2.55
C LYS A 52 -4.74 16.58 -1.92
N GLY A 53 -4.02 17.35 -1.08
CA GLY A 53 -4.56 18.52 -0.39
C GLY A 53 -5.33 18.22 0.91
N TYR A 54 -5.47 16.96 1.33
CA TYR A 54 -6.26 16.57 2.52
C TYR A 54 -5.83 17.27 3.81
N ARG A 55 -4.55 17.63 3.95
CA ARG A 55 -3.99 18.22 5.17
C ARG A 55 -4.69 19.51 5.60
N SER A 56 -5.17 20.31 4.65
CA SER A 56 -5.91 21.54 4.92
C SER A 56 -7.30 21.31 5.54
N PHE A 57 -7.77 20.07 5.55
CA PHE A 57 -9.07 19.66 6.08
C PHE A 57 -8.94 18.79 7.33
N LEU A 58 -7.71 18.58 7.83
CA LEU A 58 -7.49 18.01 9.14
C LEU A 58 -7.80 19.05 10.21
N ARG A 59 -8.52 18.63 11.24
CA ARG A 59 -8.81 19.42 12.44
C ARG A 59 -7.81 19.03 13.52
N PRO A 60 -7.31 19.99 14.32
CA PRO A 60 -6.35 19.70 15.37
C PRO A 60 -6.99 18.83 16.47
N ILE A 61 -6.17 17.98 17.07
CA ILE A 61 -6.54 17.29 18.31
C ILE A 61 -6.32 18.29 19.45
N THR A 62 -7.41 18.84 20.00
CA THR A 62 -7.36 19.90 21.03
C THR A 62 -7.69 19.41 22.43
N GLN A 63 -8.04 18.13 22.60
CA GLN A 63 -8.46 17.53 23.86
C GLN A 63 -7.73 16.20 24.10
N ALA A 64 -7.75 15.73 25.34
CA ALA A 64 -7.24 14.41 25.69
C ALA A 64 -7.97 13.31 24.88
N PRO A 65 -7.31 12.16 24.61
CA PRO A 65 -7.90 11.09 23.82
C PRO A 65 -9.21 10.61 24.43
N SER A 66 -10.27 10.65 23.63
CA SER A 66 -11.59 10.11 23.94
C SER A 66 -12.21 9.66 22.62
N GLU A 67 -13.21 8.77 22.68
CA GLU A 67 -13.87 8.23 21.48
C GLU A 67 -14.28 9.34 20.50
N LYS A 68 -14.88 10.41 21.02
CA LYS A 68 -15.27 11.58 20.22
C LYS A 68 -14.08 12.40 19.70
N ALA A 69 -13.05 12.62 20.52
CA ALA A 69 -11.89 13.42 20.14
C ALA A 69 -10.97 12.70 19.14
N THR A 70 -11.01 11.38 19.08
CA THR A 70 -10.24 10.54 18.14
C THR A 70 -11.06 10.07 16.94
N ASP A 71 -12.36 10.37 16.91
CA ASP A 71 -13.24 9.99 15.80
C ASP A 71 -12.86 10.72 14.49
N ALA A 72 -12.93 9.99 13.38
CA ALA A 72 -12.55 10.52 12.07
C ALA A 72 -13.46 11.68 11.62
N SER A 73 -14.76 11.63 11.95
CA SER A 73 -15.69 12.72 11.60
C SER A 73 -15.44 13.99 12.42
N SER A 74 -14.87 13.84 13.63
CA SER A 74 -14.39 14.97 14.43
C SER A 74 -13.09 15.56 13.90
N LEU A 75 -12.17 14.72 13.40
CA LEU A 75 -10.82 15.10 13.01
C LEU A 75 -10.64 15.48 11.53
N PHE A 76 -11.64 15.22 10.69
CA PHE A 76 -11.56 15.48 9.26
C PHE A 76 -12.81 16.19 8.72
N ASP A 77 -12.62 17.35 8.11
CA ASP A 77 -13.67 18.06 7.36
C ASP A 77 -13.87 17.42 5.98
N LEU A 78 -14.56 16.28 5.95
CA LEU A 78 -14.86 15.55 4.73
C LEU A 78 -15.63 16.41 3.72
N GLN A 79 -16.60 17.21 4.20
CA GLN A 79 -17.45 18.01 3.32
C GLN A 79 -16.67 19.16 2.66
N GLY A 80 -15.81 19.83 3.42
CA GLY A 80 -14.89 20.84 2.89
C GLY A 80 -13.93 20.24 1.87
N PHE A 81 -13.38 19.06 2.15
CA PHE A 81 -12.48 18.35 1.24
C PHE A 81 -13.16 18.05 -0.10
N LEU A 82 -14.36 17.47 -0.10
CA LEU A 82 -15.10 17.16 -1.33
C LEU A 82 -15.43 18.42 -2.16
N LYS A 83 -15.86 19.51 -1.50
CA LYS A 83 -16.16 20.79 -2.17
C LYS A 83 -14.94 21.43 -2.84
N SER A 84 -13.75 21.25 -2.26
CA SER A 84 -12.51 21.78 -2.85
C SER A 84 -12.14 21.11 -4.17
N ARG A 85 -12.64 19.89 -4.40
CA ARG A 85 -12.36 19.08 -5.59
C ARG A 85 -13.34 19.33 -6.72
N ASP A 86 -14.61 19.60 -6.40
CA ASP A 86 -15.68 19.89 -7.37
C ASP A 86 -15.32 21.07 -8.31
N ARG A 87 -14.69 22.12 -7.76
CA ARG A 87 -14.21 23.27 -8.54
C ARG A 87 -13.11 22.94 -9.57
N SER A 88 -12.49 21.78 -9.48
CA SER A 88 -11.44 21.35 -10.41
C SER A 88 -12.00 20.80 -11.73
N HIS A 89 -13.32 20.55 -11.82
CA HIS A 89 -13.99 19.95 -12.97
C HIS A 89 -14.83 20.93 -13.81
N GLN A 90 -14.79 22.24 -13.52
CA GLN A 90 -15.48 23.28 -14.30
C GLN A 90 -14.59 23.93 -15.39
N LYS A 91 -13.72 23.16 -16.05
CA LYS A 91 -13.02 23.62 -17.25
C LYS A 91 -13.23 22.66 -18.40
#